data_AF-A0A1W1CC24-F1
#
_entry.id   AF-A0A1W1CC24-F1
#
_cell.length_a   1.000
_cell.length_b   1.000
_cell.length_c   1.000
_cell.angle_alpha   90.00
_cell.angle_beta   90.00
_cell.angle_gamma   90.00
#
_symmetry.space_group_name_H-M   'P 1'
#
loop_
_entity.id
_entity.type
_entity.pdbx_description
1 polymer ?
#
loop_
_entity_poly.entity_id
_entity_poly.type
_entity_poly.pdbx_seq_one_letter_code
_entity_poly.pdbx_strand_id
1 'polypeptide(L)'
;MPNDINMTIRDIKPLLEIPDNSFYIYWGVISVSLILIISIIFFLLLNWWKLRKVNLSKTYLEKLKDIDWEDTKLSAYTATHYARLLATDERRLKLFEQLNPMLDKYKYKKNVDSIDDETMKYFNLFVQVTDESL
;
A
#
# COMPACT_ATOMS: atom_id res chain seq x y z
N MET A 1 -2.32 100.95 -0.30
CA MET A 1 -1.32 100.17 -1.07
C MET A 1 -1.19 98.81 -0.41
N PRO A 2 -1.34 97.70 -1.15
CA PRO A 2 -1.18 96.35 -0.63
C PRO A 2 0.31 96.03 -0.49
N ASN A 3 0.68 95.26 0.53
CA ASN A 3 2.02 94.72 0.69
C ASN A 3 1.91 93.20 0.64
N ASP A 4 2.54 92.61 -0.36
CA ASP A 4 2.45 91.20 -0.72
C ASP A 4 3.12 90.32 0.33
N ILE A 5 2.36 89.38 0.90
CA ILE A 5 2.86 88.40 1.87
C ILE A 5 3.47 87.25 1.06
N ASN A 6 4.79 87.30 0.88
CA ASN A 6 5.57 86.27 0.23
C ASN A 6 5.66 85.02 1.15
N MET A 7 4.72 84.08 0.98
CA MET A 7 4.75 82.78 1.66
C MET A 7 5.46 81.76 0.78
N THR A 8 6.75 81.54 1.02
CA THR A 8 7.53 80.45 0.41
C THR A 8 6.95 79.10 0.85
N ILE A 9 6.26 78.43 -0.06
CA ILE A 9 5.69 77.09 0.16
C ILE A 9 6.85 76.09 0.32
N ARG A 10 6.83 75.33 1.41
CA ARG A 10 7.81 74.26 1.64
C ARG A 10 7.40 73.01 0.88
N ASP A 11 8.36 72.44 0.17
CA ASP A 11 8.17 71.27 -0.68
C ASP A 11 7.76 70.05 0.16
N ILE A 12 6.74 69.32 -0.29
CA ILE A 12 6.28 68.09 0.37
C ILE A 12 7.13 66.92 -0.10
N LYS A 13 7.54 66.03 0.82
CA LYS A 13 8.32 64.85 0.43
C LYS A 13 7.50 63.94 -0.50
N PRO A 14 8.14 63.33 -1.51
CA PRO A 14 7.49 62.33 -2.34
C PRO A 14 7.11 61.11 -1.49
N LEU A 15 6.03 60.42 -1.89
CA LEU A 15 5.58 59.20 -1.23
C LEU A 15 6.67 58.13 -1.35
N LEU A 16 7.11 57.61 -0.22
CA LEU A 16 8.02 56.47 -0.16
C LEU A 16 7.20 55.19 -0.35
N GLU A 17 7.54 54.41 -1.36
CA GLU A 17 6.95 53.09 -1.57
C GLU A 17 7.39 52.15 -0.45
N ILE A 18 6.42 51.66 0.33
CA ILE A 18 6.66 50.65 1.37
C ILE A 18 6.51 49.29 0.69
N PRO A 19 7.57 48.47 0.64
CA PRO A 19 7.46 47.13 0.06
C PRO A 19 6.50 46.28 0.90
N ASP A 20 5.46 45.73 0.26
CA ASP A 20 4.47 44.85 0.90
C ASP A 20 4.64 43.40 0.43
N ASN A 21 4.99 42.52 1.37
CA ASN A 21 5.16 41.08 1.12
C ASN A 21 3.96 40.25 1.60
N SER A 22 2.91 40.89 2.13
CA SER A 22 1.78 40.21 2.80
C SER A 22 1.09 39.19 1.90
N PHE A 23 0.99 39.48 0.60
CA PHE A 23 0.42 38.56 -0.39
C PHE A 23 1.23 37.27 -0.51
N TYR A 24 2.57 37.35 -0.56
CA TYR A 24 3.44 36.18 -0.65
C TYR A 24 3.44 35.39 0.65
N ILE A 25 3.41 36.06 1.80
CA ILE A 25 3.33 35.41 3.12
C ILE A 25 2.03 34.61 3.24
N TYR A 26 0.90 35.18 2.82
CA TYR A 26 -0.40 34.52 2.83
C TYR A 26 -0.39 33.21 2.00
N TRP A 27 0.11 33.28 0.76
CA TRP A 27 0.25 32.09 -0.09
C TRP A 27 1.27 31.08 0.45
N GLY A 28 2.34 31.56 1.08
CA GLY A 28 3.31 30.73 1.79
C GLY A 28 2.63 29.89 2.89
N VAL A 29 1.83 30.53 3.74
CA VAL A 29 1.11 29.83 4.82
C VAL A 29 0.09 28.82 4.26
N ILE A 30 -0.65 29.19 3.21
CA ILE A 30 -1.61 28.28 2.55
C ILE A 30 -0.89 27.07 1.98
N SER A 31 0.19 27.27 1.23
CA SER A 31 0.92 26.18 0.59
C SER A 31 1.52 25.21 1.63
N VAL A 32 2.13 25.74 2.70
CA VAL A 32 2.66 24.92 3.79
C VAL A 32 1.55 24.13 4.48
N SER A 33 0.41 24.77 4.76
CA SER A 33 -0.74 24.10 5.38
C SER A 33 -1.29 22.99 4.50
N LEU A 34 -1.36 23.22 3.18
CA LEU A 34 -1.82 22.24 2.21
C LEU A 34 -0.87 21.03 2.16
N ILE A 35 0.44 21.27 2.14
CA ILE A 35 1.46 20.20 2.14
C ILE A 35 1.34 19.33 3.39
N LEU A 36 1.14 19.94 4.56
CA LEU A 36 0.94 19.21 5.81
C LEU A 36 -0.31 18.33 5.75
N ILE A 37 -1.43 18.87 5.27
CA ILE A 37 -2.68 18.11 5.12
C ILE A 37 -2.48 16.93 4.16
N ILE A 38 -1.86 17.16 3.01
CA ILE A 38 -1.58 16.09 2.02
C ILE A 38 -0.70 15.01 2.64
N SER A 39 0.35 15.39 3.39
CA SER A 39 1.24 14.44 4.05
C SER A 39 0.51 13.55 5.05
N ILE A 40 -0.39 14.13 5.86
CA ILE A 40 -1.22 13.39 6.82
C ILE A 40 -2.15 12.42 6.09
N ILE A 41 -2.87 12.89 5.07
CA ILE A 41 -3.79 12.05 4.28
C ILE A 41 -3.02 10.90 3.62
N PHE A 42 -1.86 11.19 3.03
CA PHE A 42 -1.00 10.18 2.41
C PHE A 42 -0.55 9.11 3.41
N PHE A 43 -0.12 9.52 4.60
CA PHE A 43 0.28 8.59 5.66
C PHE A 43 -0.89 7.69 6.12
N LEU A 44 -2.08 8.26 6.31
CA LEU A 44 -3.28 7.52 6.69
C LEU A 44 -3.69 6.49 5.62
N LEU A 45 -3.64 6.87 4.35
CA LEU A 45 -3.94 5.98 3.23
C LEU A 45 -2.97 4.79 3.17
N LEU A 46 -1.67 5.05 3.30
CA LEU A 46 -0.65 4.00 3.30
C LEU A 46 -0.87 3.01 4.46
N ASN A 47 -1.16 3.51 5.66
CA ASN A 47 -1.40 2.66 6.81
C ASN A 47 -2.67 1.80 6.61
N TRP A 48 -3.75 2.40 6.11
CA TRP A 48 -4.99 1.67 5.86
C TRP A 48 -4.84 0.58 4.79
N TRP A 49 -4.06 0.82 3.73
CA TRP A 49 -3.77 -0.20 2.74
C TRP A 49 -2.93 -1.36 3.29
N LYS A 50 -1.94 -1.08 4.15
CA LYS A 50 -1.15 -2.14 4.81
C LYS A 50 -2.04 -3.05 5.67
N LEU A 51 -2.91 -2.47 6.48
CA LEU A 51 -3.84 -3.23 7.33
C LEU A 51 -4.79 -4.11 6.49
N ARG A 52 -5.33 -3.57 5.39
CA ARG A 52 -6.18 -4.37 4.49
C ARG A 52 -5.42 -5.52 3.84
N LYS A 53 -4.17 -5.31 3.41
CA LYS A 53 -3.34 -6.38 2.84
C LYS A 53 -3.10 -7.51 3.83
N VAL A 54 -2.77 -7.18 5.09
CA VAL A 54 -2.56 -8.19 6.15
C VAL A 54 -3.83 -9.00 6.39
N ASN A 55 -5.00 -8.35 6.46
CA ASN A 55 -6.26 -9.07 6.64
C ASN A 55 -6.56 -10.02 5.48
N LEU A 56 -6.34 -9.60 4.22
CA LEU A 56 -6.53 -10.47 3.05
C LEU A 56 -5.60 -11.69 3.07
N SER A 57 -4.32 -11.48 3.39
CA SER A 57 -3.35 -12.58 3.48
C SER A 57 -3.72 -13.58 4.58
N LYS A 58 -4.22 -13.12 5.73
CA LYS A 58 -4.75 -14.01 6.77
C LYS A 58 -5.94 -14.83 6.29
N THR A 59 -6.88 -14.21 5.60
CA THR A 59 -8.03 -14.92 5.02
C THR A 59 -7.59 -15.98 4.00
N TYR A 60 -6.59 -15.70 3.16
CA TYR A 60 -6.06 -16.70 2.22
C TYR A 60 -5.34 -17.85 2.93
N LEU A 61 -4.63 -17.56 4.02
CA LEU A 61 -3.97 -18.60 4.82
C LEU A 61 -5.00 -19.49 5.52
N GLU A 62 -6.07 -18.92 6.08
CA GLU A 62 -7.18 -19.69 6.64
C GLU A 62 -7.79 -20.62 5.58
N LYS A 63 -7.98 -20.12 4.35
CA LYS A 63 -8.46 -20.94 3.23
C LYS A 63 -7.52 -22.07 2.84
N LEU A 64 -6.20 -21.95 3.07
CA LEU A 64 -5.26 -23.06 2.88
C LEU A 64 -5.34 -24.06 4.03
N LYS A 65 -5.49 -23.61 5.28
CA LYS A 65 -5.59 -24.47 6.46
C LYS A 65 -6.89 -25.29 6.49
N ASP A 66 -7.96 -24.77 5.90
CA ASP A 66 -9.30 -25.37 5.83
C ASP A 66 -9.46 -26.38 4.68
N ILE A 67 -8.41 -26.61 3.87
CA ILE A 67 -8.48 -27.56 2.76
C ILE A 67 -8.60 -28.98 3.32
N ASP A 68 -9.78 -29.58 3.16
CA ASP A 68 -9.91 -31.03 3.19
C ASP A 68 -9.31 -31.61 1.90
N TRP A 69 -8.68 -32.78 1.98
CA TRP A 69 -8.13 -33.46 0.80
C TRP A 69 -9.05 -34.56 0.29
N GLU A 70 -10.33 -34.52 0.66
CA GLU A 70 -11.34 -35.49 0.23
C GLU A 70 -11.55 -35.41 -1.29
N ASP A 71 -11.78 -34.19 -1.82
CA ASP A 71 -11.71 -33.93 -3.27
C ASP A 71 -10.32 -33.40 -3.65
N THR A 72 -9.38 -34.33 -3.82
CA THR A 72 -7.98 -33.99 -4.14
C THR A 72 -7.83 -33.07 -5.35
N LYS A 73 -8.73 -33.15 -6.34
CA LYS A 73 -8.69 -32.29 -7.53
C LYS A 73 -9.04 -30.86 -7.18
N LEU A 74 -10.18 -30.66 -6.52
CA LEU A 74 -10.64 -29.34 -6.10
C LEU A 74 -9.66 -28.71 -5.11
N SER A 75 -9.15 -29.50 -4.17
CA SER A 75 -8.16 -29.09 -3.18
C SER A 75 -6.84 -28.66 -3.84
N ALA A 76 -6.36 -29.36 -4.86
CA ALA A 76 -5.17 -28.96 -5.61
C ALA A 76 -5.34 -27.63 -6.36
N TYR A 77 -6.53 -27.37 -6.94
CA TYR A 77 -6.85 -26.08 -7.54
C TYR A 77 -6.88 -24.96 -6.51
N THR A 78 -7.58 -25.18 -5.39
CA THR A 78 -7.72 -24.24 -4.28
C THR A 78 -6.37 -23.91 -3.65
N ALA A 79 -5.56 -24.94 -3.35
CA ALA A 79 -4.21 -24.81 -2.84
C ALA A 79 -3.33 -23.99 -3.78
N THR A 80 -3.33 -24.31 -5.08
CA THR A 80 -2.54 -23.57 -6.07
C THR A 80 -2.94 -22.10 -6.11
N HIS A 81 -4.25 -21.82 -6.08
CA HIS A 81 -4.78 -20.47 -6.18
C HIS A 81 -4.34 -19.60 -4.99
N TYR A 82 -4.61 -20.04 -3.76
CA TYR A 82 -4.29 -19.26 -2.58
C TYR A 82 -2.79 -19.24 -2.26
N ALA A 83 -2.05 -20.32 -2.52
CA ALA A 83 -0.59 -20.32 -2.37
C ALA A 83 0.07 -19.29 -3.30
N ARG A 84 -0.40 -19.17 -4.55
CA ARG A 84 0.09 -18.15 -5.48
C ARG A 84 -0.17 -16.72 -4.98
N LEU A 85 -1.34 -16.46 -4.39
CA LEU A 85 -1.67 -15.14 -3.84
C LEU A 85 -0.81 -14.79 -2.62
N LEU A 86 -0.37 -15.80 -1.86
CA LEU A 86 0.47 -15.63 -0.67
C LEU A 86 1.96 -15.57 -1.00
N ALA A 87 2.40 -16.10 -2.15
CA ALA A 87 3.79 -16.09 -2.61
C ALA A 87 4.28 -14.69 -3.04
N THR A 88 4.32 -13.74 -2.11
CA THR A 88 4.66 -12.32 -2.39
C THR A 88 6.10 -11.92 -2.05
N ASP A 89 6.85 -12.78 -1.36
CA ASP A 89 8.29 -12.61 -1.08
C ASP A 89 9.09 -13.75 -1.70
N GLU A 90 10.41 -13.57 -1.78
CA GLU A 90 11.32 -14.51 -2.43
C GLU A 90 11.30 -15.91 -1.81
N ARG A 91 11.17 -16.03 -0.47
CA ARG A 91 11.17 -17.32 0.22
C ARG A 91 9.88 -18.09 -0.09
N ARG A 92 8.71 -17.43 0.03
CA ARG A 92 7.42 -18.07 -0.31
C ARG A 92 7.31 -18.37 -1.80
N LEU A 93 7.86 -17.51 -2.67
CA LEU A 93 7.89 -17.76 -4.12
C LEU A 93 8.66 -19.04 -4.46
N LYS A 94 9.87 -19.22 -3.91
CA LYS A 94 10.67 -20.45 -4.14
C LYS A 94 9.93 -21.71 -3.66
N LEU A 95 9.29 -21.65 -2.49
CA LEU A 95 8.48 -22.77 -1.99
C LEU A 95 7.28 -23.06 -2.88
N PHE A 96 6.62 -22.03 -3.40
CA PHE A 96 5.50 -22.19 -4.32
C PHE A 96 5.95 -22.78 -5.67
N GLU A 97 7.10 -22.35 -6.20
CA GLU A 97 7.66 -22.92 -7.43
C GLU A 97 7.97 -24.42 -7.32
N GLN A 98 8.35 -24.88 -6.12
CA GLN A 98 8.54 -26.29 -5.82
C GLN A 98 7.21 -27.05 -5.65
N LEU A 99 6.24 -26.44 -4.96
CA LEU A 99 4.93 -27.04 -4.67
C LEU A 99 4.00 -27.11 -5.90
N ASN A 100 3.98 -26.08 -6.73
CA ASN A 100 3.08 -25.97 -7.88
C ASN A 100 3.13 -27.17 -8.85
N PRO A 101 4.31 -27.66 -9.30
CA PRO A 101 4.35 -28.84 -10.19
C PRO A 101 3.87 -30.12 -9.50
N MET A 102 3.94 -30.21 -8.17
CA MET A 102 3.42 -31.36 -7.43
C MET A 102 1.88 -31.33 -7.42
N LEU A 103 1.28 -30.16 -7.16
CA LEU A 103 -0.17 -29.95 -7.21
C LEU A 103 -0.75 -30.11 -8.62
N ASP A 104 -0.01 -29.74 -9.67
CA ASP A 104 -0.46 -29.85 -11.06
C ASP A 104 -0.77 -31.30 -11.49
N LYS A 105 -0.14 -32.31 -10.86
CA LYS A 105 -0.42 -33.73 -11.10
C LYS A 105 -1.89 -34.11 -10.84
N TYR A 106 -2.56 -33.36 -9.96
CA TYR A 106 -3.90 -33.65 -9.45
C TYR A 106 -5.01 -32.83 -10.14
N LYS A 107 -4.66 -31.75 -10.85
CA LYS A 107 -5.64 -30.78 -11.39
C LYS A 107 -6.33 -31.23 -12.68
N TYR A 108 -5.68 -32.02 -13.52
CA TYR A 108 -6.17 -32.25 -14.89
C TYR A 108 -6.67 -33.68 -15.17
N LYS A 109 -6.45 -34.63 -14.25
CA LYS A 109 -6.95 -36.00 -14.45
C LYS A 109 -8.46 -36.08 -14.16
N LYS A 110 -9.13 -37.03 -14.84
CA LYS A 110 -10.56 -37.30 -14.64
C LYS A 110 -10.81 -38.10 -13.36
N ASN A 111 -9.96 -39.08 -13.08
CA ASN A 111 -9.87 -39.78 -11.80
C ASN A 111 -8.53 -39.40 -11.18
N VAL A 112 -8.57 -38.94 -9.94
CA VAL A 112 -7.42 -38.38 -9.23
C VAL A 112 -7.20 -39.24 -8.01
N ASP A 113 -5.97 -39.75 -7.86
CA ASP A 113 -5.58 -40.51 -6.69
C ASP A 113 -5.52 -39.58 -5.46
N SER A 114 -5.56 -40.16 -4.26
CA SER A 114 -5.32 -39.41 -3.03
C SER A 114 -3.95 -38.70 -3.10
N ILE A 115 -3.87 -37.52 -2.49
CA ILE A 115 -2.62 -36.78 -2.40
C ILE A 115 -1.50 -37.63 -1.79
N ASP A 116 -0.33 -37.61 -2.42
CA ASP A 116 0.85 -38.30 -1.91
C ASP A 116 1.48 -37.56 -0.72
N ASP A 117 2.17 -38.33 0.14
CA ASP A 117 2.79 -37.81 1.37
C ASP A 117 3.84 -36.73 1.11
N GLU A 118 4.54 -36.78 -0.03
CA GLU A 118 5.55 -35.79 -0.39
C GLU A 118 4.88 -34.45 -0.71
N THR A 119 3.86 -34.45 -1.55
CA THR A 119 3.07 -33.24 -1.89
C THR A 119 2.44 -32.66 -0.62
N MET A 120 1.88 -33.51 0.25
CA MET A 120 1.32 -33.08 1.53
C MET A 120 2.38 -32.42 2.43
N LYS A 121 3.59 -32.97 2.49
CA LYS A 121 4.70 -32.40 3.27
C LYS A 121 5.13 -31.03 2.74
N TYR A 122 5.27 -30.87 1.42
CA TYR A 122 5.61 -29.57 0.82
C TYR A 122 4.50 -28.54 1.00
N PHE A 123 3.24 -28.98 0.91
CA PHE A 123 2.08 -28.12 1.18
C PHE A 123 2.10 -27.60 2.63
N ASN A 124 2.26 -28.50 3.60
CA ASN A 124 2.32 -28.14 5.02
C ASN A 124 3.51 -27.22 5.32
N LEU A 125 4.66 -27.47 4.70
CA LEU A 125 5.82 -26.58 4.81
C LEU A 125 5.51 -25.18 4.28
N PHE A 126 4.86 -25.07 3.12
CA PHE A 126 4.45 -23.78 2.57
C PHE A 126 3.50 -23.04 3.52
N VAL A 127 2.50 -23.74 4.07
CA VAL A 127 1.54 -23.18 5.03
C VAL A 127 2.26 -22.70 6.28
N GLN A 128 3.15 -23.49 6.86
CA GLN A 128 3.91 -23.13 8.06
C GLN A 128 4.76 -21.88 7.84
N VAL A 129 5.54 -21.83 6.76
CA VAL A 129 6.39 -20.66 6.46
C VAL A 129 5.54 -19.42 6.21
N THR A 130 4.36 -19.59 5.63
CA THR A 130 3.42 -18.48 5.42
C THR A 130 2.82 -17.99 6.74
N ASP A 131 2.50 -18.90 7.67
CA ASP A 131 2.00 -18.58 9.01
C ASP A 131 3.04 -17.84 9.87
N GLU A 132 4.31 -18.27 9.82
CA GLU A 132 5.42 -17.62 10.55
C GLU A 132 5.72 -16.20 10.07
N SER A 133 5.28 -15.83 8.86
CA SER A 133 5.65 -14.57 8.20
C SER A 133 4.51 -13.54 8.10
N LEU A 134 3.33 -13.85 8.64
CA LEU A 134 2.12 -13.01 8.65
C LEU A 134 1.79 -12.44 10.03
#